data_AF-A0A485ANN6-F1
#
_entry.id   AF-A0A485ANN6-F1
#
_cell.length_a   1.000
_cell.length_b   1.000
_cell.length_c   1.000
_cell.angle_alpha   90.00
_cell.angle_beta   90.00
_cell.angle_gamma   90.00
#
_symmetry.space_group_name_H-M   'P 1'
#
loop_
_entity.id
_entity.type
_entity.pdbx_description
1 polymer ?
#
loop_
_entity_poly.entity_id
_entity_poly.type
_entity_poly.pdbx_seq_one_letter_code
_entity_poly.pdbx_strand_id
1 'polypeptide(L)'
;MTVHKSQGSEFTHAALVLPTQIVPVVSRELIYTAITRAKSRLSMYADENLLTQAIATRTERRSGLAAIFAEMALARNTLHP
;
A
#
# COMPACT_ATOMS: atom_id res chain seq x y z
N MET A 1 3.00 15.01 10.14
CA MET A 1 1.80 14.21 9.80
C MET A 1 2.24 12.84 9.32
N THR A 2 1.56 11.76 9.72
CA THR A 2 1.82 10.42 9.16
C THR A 2 0.99 10.20 7.90
N VAL A 3 1.42 9.31 7.01
CA VAL A 3 0.65 8.97 5.79
C VAL A 3 -0.77 8.54 6.15
N HIS A 4 -0.93 7.73 7.20
CA HIS A 4 -2.23 7.31 7.74
C HIS A 4 -3.13 8.49 8.11
N LYS A 5 -2.59 9.52 8.78
CA LYS A 5 -3.36 10.70 9.18
C LYS A 5 -3.65 11.67 8.03
N SER A 6 -3.03 11.49 6.87
CA SER A 6 -3.28 12.28 5.66
C SER A 6 -4.34 11.68 4.71
N GLN A 7 -4.93 10.54 5.07
CA GLN A 7 -5.96 9.89 4.26
C GLN A 7 -7.16 10.82 4.07
N GLY A 8 -7.57 11.00 2.81
CA GLY A 8 -8.67 11.92 2.45
C GLY A 8 -8.26 13.39 2.28
N SER A 9 -7.00 13.76 2.56
CA SER A 9 -6.46 15.10 2.32
C SER A 9 -5.54 15.14 1.08
N GLU A 10 -5.41 16.29 0.45
CA GLU A 10 -4.46 16.50 -0.65
C GLU A 10 -3.74 17.85 -0.51
N PHE A 11 -2.52 17.94 -1.04
CA PHE A 11 -1.66 19.12 -0.93
C PHE A 11 -1.08 19.48 -2.30
N THR A 12 -1.00 20.77 -2.62
CA THR A 12 -0.34 21.24 -3.86
C THR A 12 1.09 20.71 -3.97
N HIS A 13 1.83 20.76 -2.86
CA HIS A 13 3.14 20.15 -2.72
C HIS A 13 3.19 19.27 -1.47
N ALA A 14 3.64 18.02 -1.61
CA ALA A 14 3.91 17.14 -0.47
C ALA A 14 5.39 16.74 -0.43
N ALA A 15 5.91 16.55 0.78
CA ALA A 15 7.22 15.94 1.02
C ALA A 15 7.05 14.62 1.78
N LEU A 16 7.59 13.54 1.24
CA LEU A 16 7.64 12.22 1.88
C LEU A 16 9.04 11.99 2.45
N VAL A 17 9.12 11.64 3.73
CA VAL A 17 10.37 11.26 4.40
C VAL A 17 10.26 9.80 4.84
N LEU A 18 11.15 8.96 4.34
CA LEU A 18 11.26 7.56 4.75
C LEU A 18 12.33 7.41 5.84
N PRO A 19 12.17 6.44 6.74
CA PRO A 19 13.22 6.12 7.72
C PRO A 19 14.48 5.61 7.01
N THR A 20 15.61 5.65 7.71
CA THR A 20 16.90 5.13 7.23
C THR A 20 17.07 3.64 7.42
N GLN A 21 16.15 3.00 8.16
CA GLN A 21 16.14 1.56 8.45
C GLN A 21 14.86 0.91 7.95
N ILE A 22 14.96 -0.34 7.51
CA ILE A 22 13.82 -1.12 7.03
C ILE A 22 12.88 -1.37 8.21
N VAL A 23 11.64 -0.93 8.08
CA VAL A 23 10.59 -1.15 9.08
C VAL A 23 9.35 -1.71 8.40
N PRO A 24 8.63 -2.68 8.99
CA PRO A 24 7.49 -3.36 8.36
C PRO A 24 6.35 -2.44 7.91
N VAL A 25 6.27 -1.24 8.49
CA VAL A 25 5.24 -0.25 8.15
C VAL A 25 5.47 0.41 6.78
N VAL A 26 6.70 0.41 6.26
CA VAL A 26 7.01 1.02 4.95
C VAL A 26 6.75 -0.01 3.85
N SER A 27 5.51 -0.04 3.37
CA SER A 27 5.08 -0.90 2.26
C SER A 27 4.82 -0.11 0.97
N ARG A 28 4.68 -0.84 -0.14
CA ARG A 28 4.27 -0.27 -1.43
C ARG A 28 2.99 0.54 -1.33
N GLU A 29 1.98 0.04 -0.60
CA GLU A 29 0.70 0.71 -0.44
C GLU A 29 0.82 2.02 0.36
N LEU A 30 1.71 2.07 1.36
CA LEU A 30 1.99 3.30 2.12
C LEU A 30 2.67 4.35 1.24
N ILE A 31 3.67 3.94 0.45
CA ILE A 31 4.36 4.84 -0.50
C ILE A 31 3.38 5.36 -1.56
N TYR A 32 2.58 4.48 -2.16
CA TYR A 32 1.56 4.85 -3.14
C TYR A 32 0.58 5.88 -2.56
N THR A 33 0.10 5.64 -1.33
CA THR A 33 -0.81 6.57 -0.66
C THR A 33 -0.16 7.92 -0.45
N ALA A 34 1.10 7.96 0.00
CA ALA A 34 1.85 9.20 0.19
C ALA A 34 2.05 9.99 -1.12
N ILE A 35 2.38 9.30 -2.22
CA ILE A 35 2.54 9.91 -3.55
C ILE A 35 1.22 10.57 -3.98
N THR A 36 0.09 9.87 -3.85
CA THR A 36 -1.22 10.40 -4.25
C THR A 36 -1.73 11.55 -3.35
N ARG A 37 -1.04 11.90 -2.26
CA ARG A 37 -1.38 13.12 -1.49
C ARG A 37 -0.88 14.40 -2.17
N ALA A 38 0.07 14.30 -3.11
CA ALA A 38 0.57 15.45 -3.87
C ALA A 38 -0.29 15.70 -5.12
N LYS A 39 -0.82 16.91 -5.28
CA LYS A 39 -1.59 17.32 -6.46
C LYS A 39 -0.71 17.75 -7.64
N SER A 40 0.41 18.41 -7.34
CA SER A 40 1.23 19.04 -8.39
C SER A 40 2.72 18.75 -8.25
N ARG A 41 3.25 18.61 -7.02
CA ARG A 41 4.68 18.34 -6.82
C ARG A 41 4.90 17.43 -5.62
N LEU A 42 5.81 16.47 -5.76
CA LEU A 42 6.30 15.62 -4.68
C LEU A 42 7.81 15.84 -4.49
N SER A 43 8.25 15.96 -3.24
CA SER A 43 9.66 15.81 -2.85
C SER A 43 9.78 14.52 -2.03
N MET A 44 10.78 13.69 -2.29
CA MET A 44 10.97 12.43 -1.56
C MET A 44 12.38 12.36 -0.99
N TYR A 45 12.46 12.07 0.30
CA TYR A 45 13.69 11.86 1.05
C TYR A 45 13.71 10.40 1.49
N ALA A 46 14.47 9.59 0.76
CA ALA A 46 14.54 8.15 0.95
C ALA A 46 15.90 7.63 0.50
N ASP A 47 16.36 6.57 1.16
CA ASP A 47 17.42 5.73 0.61
C ASP A 47 16.87 4.89 -0.55
N GLU A 48 17.63 4.79 -1.64
CA GLU A 48 17.20 4.11 -2.87
C GLU A 48 17.00 2.60 -2.67
N ASN A 49 17.85 1.96 -1.85
CA ASN A 49 17.72 0.54 -1.57
C ASN A 49 16.48 0.26 -0.72
N LEU A 50 16.21 1.11 0.28
CA LEU A 50 15.00 0.98 1.09
C LEU A 50 13.73 1.21 0.25
N LEU A 51 13.74 2.22 -0.62
CA LEU A 51 12.62 2.50 -1.50
C LEU A 51 12.33 1.32 -2.44
N THR A 52 13.38 0.76 -3.05
CA THR A 52 13.29 -0.39 -3.95
C THR A 52 12.69 -1.60 -3.24
N GLN A 53 13.18 -1.91 -2.04
CA GLN A 53 12.66 -3.02 -1.23
C GLN A 53 11.21 -2.80 -0.81
N ALA A 54 10.86 -1.59 -0.38
CA ALA A 54 9.51 -1.26 0.05
C ALA A 54 8.49 -1.39 -1.09
N ILE A 55 8.87 -1.00 -2.32
CA ILE A 55 8.01 -1.12 -3.50
C ILE A 55 7.89 -2.60 -3.93
N ALA A 56 8.93 -3.41 -3.77
CA ALA A 56 8.87 -4.84 -4.04
C ALA A 56 8.00 -5.61 -3.03
N THR A 57 7.89 -5.09 -1.80
CA THR A 57 7.15 -5.73 -0.71
C THR A 57 5.66 -5.41 -0.80
N ARG A 58 4.86 -6.39 -1.21
CA ARG A 58 3.39 -6.28 -1.20
C ARG A 58 2.85 -6.54 0.21
N THR A 59 1.91 -5.70 0.66
CA THR A 59 1.22 -5.94 1.94
C THR A 59 0.43 -7.25 1.90
N GLU A 60 0.71 -8.17 2.82
CA GLU A 60 -0.12 -9.36 3.06
C GLU A 60 -1.44 -8.96 3.72
N ARG A 61 -2.56 -9.38 3.13
CA ARG A 61 -3.90 -9.17 3.72
C ARG A 61 -4.41 -10.48 4.31
N ARG A 62 -4.60 -10.51 5.62
CA ARG A 62 -5.18 -11.63 6.36
C ARG A 62 -6.62 -11.27 6.74
N SER A 63 -7.59 -11.67 5.93
CA SER A 63 -9.02 -11.37 6.16
C SER A 63 -9.97 -12.55 6.01
N GLY A 64 -9.50 -13.73 5.58
CA GLY A 64 -10.35 -14.90 5.32
C GLY A 64 -11.26 -14.78 4.10
N LEU A 65 -11.58 -13.56 3.64
CA LEU A 65 -12.49 -13.31 2.51
C LEU A 65 -12.07 -14.03 1.22
N ALA A 66 -10.77 -14.08 0.93
CA ALA A 66 -10.28 -14.79 -0.25
C ALA A 66 -10.60 -16.29 -0.20
N ALA A 67 -10.46 -16.92 0.96
CA ALA A 67 -10.79 -18.33 1.15
C ALA A 67 -12.31 -18.54 1.04
N ILE A 68 -13.12 -17.69 1.69
CA ILE A 68 -14.59 -17.76 1.61
C ILE A 68 -15.07 -17.67 0.16
N PHE A 69 -14.55 -16.71 -0.62
CA PHE A 69 -14.93 -16.58 -2.03
C PHE A 69 -14.46 -17.75 -2.90
N ALA A 70 -13.31 -18.37 -2.60
CA ALA A 70 -12.82 -19.55 -3.31
C ALA A 70 -13.72 -20.77 -3.06
N GLU A 71 -14.11 -21.02 -1.80
CA GLU A 71 -15.04 -22.10 -1.44
C GLU A 71 -16.41 -21.90 -2.09
N MET A 72 -16.95 -20.69 -2.08
CA MET A 72 -18.22 -20.37 -2.75
C MET A 72 -18.15 -20.58 -4.27
N ALA A 73 -17.02 -20.27 -4.90
CA ALA A 73 -16.84 -20.48 -6.34
C ALA A 73 -16.81 -21.97 -6.71
N LEU A 74 -16.14 -22.79 -5.89
CA LEU A 74 -16.11 -24.25 -6.06
C LEU A 74 -17.51 -24.86 -5.90
N ALA A 75 -18.26 -24.44 -4.88
CA ALA A 75 -19.61 -24.92 -4.62
C ALA A 75 -20.60 -24.59 -5.77
N ARG A 76 -20.43 -23.44 -6.43
CA ARG A 76 -21.26 -23.08 -7.60
C ARG A 76 -20.95 -23.93 -8.84
N ASN A 77 -19.69 -24.29 -9.08
CA ASN A 77 -19.30 -25.10 -10.23
C ASN A 77 -19.73 -26.57 -10.12
N THR A 78 -20.06 -27.06 -8.93
CA THR A 78 -20.56 -28.42 -8.70
C THR A 78 -22.09 -28.55 -8.81
N LEU A 79 -22.82 -27.44 -9.03
CA LEU A 79 -24.29 -27.37 -9.04
C LEU A 79 -24.91 -27.16 -10.42
N HIS A 80 -24.16 -27.33 -11.52
CA HIS A 80 -24.71 -27.39 -12.88
C HIS A 80 -24.07 -28.55 -13.66
N PRO A 81 -24.84 -29.63 -13.98
CA PRO A 81 -24.45 -30.64 -14.97
C PRO A 81 -24.57 -30.13 -16.41
#